data_AF-A0A5J4RX66-F1
#
_entry.id   AF-A0A5J4RX66-F1
#
_cell.length_a   1.000
_cell.length_b   1.000
_cell.length_c   1.000
_cell.angle_alpha   90.00
_cell.angle_beta   90.00
_cell.angle_gamma   90.00
#
_symmetry.space_group_name_H-M   'P 1'
#
loop_
_entity.id
_entity.type
_entity.pdbx_description
1 polymer ?
#
loop_
_entity_poly.entity_id
_entity_poly.type
_entity_poly.pdbx_seq_one_letter_code
_entity_poly.pdbx_strand_id
1 'polypeptide(L)'
;MLVIEDLKSETIDNKIRETVSATSEIDSDNSTSYTNLKNLVAQHHPQVIPKEDISKILPWVHITISNAKRMLLNTFHDVKPEYLQSYLNEFCYKFTELLILVLFI
;
A
#
# COMPACT_ATOMS: atom_id res chain seq x y z
N MET A 1 -6.08 -2.41 0.67
CA MET A 1 -4.93 -2.83 -0.16
C MET A 1 -5.42 -3.11 -1.55
N LEU A 2 -4.66 -2.73 -2.58
CA LEU A 2 -5.06 -2.86 -3.98
C LEU A 2 -3.92 -3.52 -4.75
N VAL A 3 -4.27 -4.44 -5.64
CA VAL A 3 -3.33 -5.00 -6.60
C VAL A 3 -3.10 -3.98 -7.69
N ILE A 4 -1.83 -3.67 -7.95
CA ILE A 4 -1.42 -2.83 -9.08
C ILE A 4 -0.68 -3.71 -10.08
N GLU A 5 -0.91 -3.45 -11.37
CA GLU A 5 -0.29 -4.21 -12.45
C GLU A 5 1.18 -3.87 -12.64
N ASP A 6 1.56 -2.60 -12.47
CA ASP A 6 2.94 -2.14 -12.55
C ASP A 6 3.21 -0.92 -11.64
N LEU A 7 4.50 -0.64 -11.43
CA LEU A 7 4.95 0.49 -10.61
C LEU A 7 5.13 1.78 -11.43
N LYS A 8 4.47 1.92 -12.59
CA LYS A 8 4.53 3.17 -13.34
C LYS A 8 3.71 4.24 -12.63
N SER A 9 4.22 5.48 -12.66
CA SER A 9 3.54 6.61 -12.04
C SER A 9 2.12 6.80 -12.59
N GLU A 10 1.90 6.60 -13.90
CA GLU A 10 0.58 6.74 -14.51
C GLU A 10 -0.45 5.76 -13.93
N THR A 11 -0.05 4.50 -13.75
CA THR A 11 -0.91 3.46 -13.17
C THR A 11 -1.29 3.79 -11.73
N ILE A 12 -0.31 4.22 -10.93
CA ILE A 12 -0.52 4.61 -9.53
C ILE A 12 -1.37 5.86 -9.43
N ASP A 13 -1.10 6.88 -10.24
CA ASP A 13 -1.84 8.15 -10.26
C ASP A 13 -3.33 7.92 -10.54
N ASN A 14 -3.63 7.06 -11.52
CA ASN A 14 -5.02 6.68 -11.84
C ASN A 14 -5.67 5.97 -10.65
N LYS A 15 -4.96 5.05 -9.99
CA LYS A 15 -5.49 4.34 -8.84
C LYS A 15 -5.72 5.26 -7.63
N ILE A 16 -4.83 6.21 -7.39
CA ILE A 16 -4.97 7.22 -6.34
C ILE A 16 -6.24 8.03 -6.56
N ARG A 17 -6.46 8.53 -7.79
CA ARG A 17 -7.66 9.34 -8.12
C ARG A 17 -8.96 8.58 -7.88
N GLU A 18 -8.96 7.27 -8.11
CA GLU A 18 -10.14 6.42 -7.91
C GLU A 18 -10.42 6.09 -6.44
N THR A 19 -9.39 6.05 -5.60
CA THR A 19 -9.47 5.36 -4.29
C THR A 19 -9.11 6.22 -3.09
N VAL A 20 -8.48 7.36 -3.30
CA VAL A 20 -8.02 8.28 -2.25
C VAL A 20 -8.70 9.63 -2.43
N SER A 21 -9.15 10.23 -1.32
CA SER A 21 -9.70 11.58 -1.36
C SER A 21 -8.61 12.60 -1.72
N ALA A 22 -8.95 13.60 -2.53
CA ALA A 22 -8.05 14.73 -2.80
C ALA A 22 -7.66 15.51 -1.53
N THR A 23 -8.41 15.35 -0.44
CA THR A 23 -8.13 15.96 0.87
C THR A 23 -7.21 15.13 1.76
N SER A 24 -6.78 13.95 1.32
CA SER A 24 -5.93 13.05 2.11
C SER A 24 -4.49 13.55 2.18
N GLU A 25 -3.76 13.06 3.18
CA GLU A 25 -2.32 13.24 3.31
C GLU A 25 -1.63 11.88 3.11
N ILE A 26 -0.47 11.88 2.44
CA ILE A 26 0.28 10.67 2.12
C ILE A 26 1.72 10.80 2.58
N ASP A 27 2.19 9.85 3.39
CA ASP A 27 3.60 9.61 3.65
C ASP A 27 4.10 8.48 2.75
N SER A 28 5.21 8.68 2.03
CA SER A 28 5.76 7.66 1.13
C SER A 28 7.27 7.56 1.22
N ASP A 29 7.82 6.42 0.81
CA ASP A 29 9.22 6.40 0.38
C ASP A 29 9.35 7.23 -0.90
N ASN A 30 10.46 7.94 -1.07
CA ASN A 30 10.68 8.85 -2.20
C ASN A 30 10.92 8.10 -3.53
N SER A 31 10.10 7.10 -3.83
CA SER A 31 10.14 6.31 -5.05
C SER A 31 9.78 7.14 -6.27
N THR A 32 10.39 6.81 -7.41
CA THR A 32 10.10 7.42 -8.72
C THR A 32 8.67 7.17 -9.19
N SER A 33 7.97 6.22 -8.59
CA SER A 33 6.57 5.92 -8.91
C SER A 33 5.59 6.93 -8.33
N TYR A 34 6.01 7.75 -7.35
CA TYR A 34 5.13 8.68 -6.62
C TYR A 34 5.37 10.16 -6.96
N THR A 35 6.02 10.45 -8.08
CA THR A 35 6.46 11.82 -8.45
C THR A 35 5.32 12.83 -8.59
N ASN A 36 4.12 12.35 -8.88
CA ASN A 36 2.96 13.19 -9.20
C ASN A 36 1.96 13.32 -8.04
N LEU A 37 2.15 12.60 -6.92
CA LEU A 37 1.18 12.55 -5.82
C LEU A 37 0.90 13.93 -5.21
N LYS A 38 1.91 14.81 -5.16
CA LYS A 38 1.77 16.22 -4.72
C LYS A 38 0.68 17.01 -5.45
N ASN A 39 0.29 16.59 -6.66
CA ASN A 39 -0.76 17.24 -7.45
C ASN A 39 -2.12 16.54 -7.30
N LEU A 40 -2.19 15.40 -6.62
CA LEU A 40 -3.37 14.55 -6.51
C LEU A 40 -4.00 14.57 -5.12
N VAL A 41 -3.23 14.93 -4.09
CA VAL A 41 -3.66 14.94 -2.69
C VAL A 41 -3.28 16.25 -1.99
N ALA A 42 -3.85 16.50 -0.82
CA ALA A 42 -3.66 17.76 -0.10
C ALA A 42 -2.21 17.93 0.36
N GLN A 43 -1.60 16.87 0.89
CA GLN A 43 -0.20 16.86 1.28
C GLN A 43 0.46 15.52 0.92
N HIS A 44 1.67 15.60 0.42
CA HIS A 44 2.53 14.45 0.17
C HIS A 44 3.88 14.70 0.84
N HIS A 45 4.27 13.80 1.75
CA HIS A 45 5.53 13.83 2.49
C HIS A 45 6.45 12.70 2.00
N PRO A 46 7.14 12.87 0.86
CA PRO A 46 8.10 11.89 0.40
C PRO A 46 9.36 11.95 1.27
N GLN A 47 9.86 10.79 1.71
CA GLN A 47 11.11 10.69 2.46
C GLN A 47 12.06 9.66 1.84
N VAL A 48 13.34 10.03 1.72
CA VAL A 48 14.41 9.05 1.45
C VAL A 48 14.73 8.38 2.78
N ILE A 49 14.27 7.14 2.95
CA ILE A 49 14.35 6.44 4.22
C ILE A 49 15.58 5.51 4.23
N PRO A 50 16.55 5.70 5.14
CA PRO A 50 17.60 4.73 5.39
C PRO A 50 17.02 3.38 5.84
N LYS A 51 17.69 2.28 5.48
CA LYS A 51 17.20 0.93 5.80
C LYS A 51 17.04 0.70 7.30
N GLU A 52 17.93 1.26 8.12
CA GLU A 52 17.83 1.17 9.59
C GLU A 52 16.62 1.88 10.19
N ASP A 53 16.05 2.87 9.49
CA ASP A 53 14.97 3.71 10.00
C ASP A 53 13.59 3.39 9.38
N ILE A 54 13.53 2.47 8.43
CA ILE A 54 12.27 2.11 7.74
C ILE A 54 11.20 1.59 8.69
N SER A 55 11.60 0.87 9.73
CA SER A 55 10.70 0.37 10.78
C SER A 55 10.24 1.47 11.74
N LYS A 56 10.94 2.61 11.81
CA LYS A 56 10.54 3.77 12.62
C LYS A 56 9.62 4.71 11.85
N ILE A 57 9.95 4.95 10.58
CA ILE A 57 9.24 5.92 9.72
C ILE A 57 7.96 5.30 9.14
N LEU A 58 8.02 4.02 8.75
CA LEU A 58 6.87 3.27 8.21
C LEU A 58 6.62 2.00 9.04
N PRO A 59 6.31 2.13 10.34
CA PRO A 59 6.24 0.99 11.27
C PRO A 59 5.15 -0.01 10.88
N TRP A 60 4.03 0.48 10.39
CA TRP A 60 2.91 -0.40 10.06
C TRP A 60 3.09 -1.12 8.72
N VAL A 61 3.90 -0.58 7.80
CA VAL A 61 4.08 -1.15 6.45
C VAL A 61 4.61 -2.58 6.51
N HIS A 62 5.73 -2.79 7.19
CA HIS A 62 6.34 -4.11 7.28
C HIS A 62 5.50 -5.09 8.12
N ILE A 63 4.77 -4.61 9.14
CA ILE A 63 3.84 -5.40 9.95
C ILE A 63 2.66 -5.88 9.09
N THR A 64 2.00 -4.96 8.38
CA THR A 64 0.87 -5.26 7.50
C THR A 64 1.27 -6.25 6.40
N ILE A 65 2.42 -6.05 5.75
CA ILE A 65 2.94 -6.97 4.73
C ILE A 65 3.23 -8.36 5.34
N SER A 66 3.87 -8.41 6.50
CA SER A 66 4.19 -9.67 7.19
C SER A 66 2.92 -10.44 7.58
N ASN A 67 1.91 -9.74 8.10
CA ASN A 67 0.63 -10.33 8.47
C ASN A 67 -0.17 -10.79 7.25
N ALA A 68 -0.18 -10.02 6.17
CA ALA A 68 -0.82 -10.42 4.92
C ALA A 68 -0.18 -11.71 4.38
N LYS A 69 1.15 -11.78 4.32
CA LYS A 69 1.88 -12.99 3.90
C LYS A 69 1.55 -14.20 4.78
N ARG A 70 1.51 -14.00 6.10
CA ARG A 70 1.19 -15.06 7.06
C ARG A 70 -0.24 -15.56 6.89
N MET A 71 -1.21 -14.67 6.68
CA MET A 71 -2.59 -15.05 6.39
C MET A 71 -2.67 -15.89 5.12
N LEU A 72 -2.00 -15.45 4.04
CA LEU A 72 -2.00 -16.18 2.78
C LEU A 72 -1.46 -17.61 2.94
N LEU A 73 -0.32 -17.76 3.63
CA LEU A 73 0.34 -19.06 3.83
C LEU A 73 -0.42 -20.00 4.77
N ASN A 74 -1.12 -19.47 5.77
CA ASN A 74 -1.83 -20.30 6.75
C ASN A 74 -3.23 -20.71 6.30
N THR A 75 -3.89 -19.87 5.50
CA THR A 75 -5.30 -20.09 5.11
C THR A 75 -5.42 -20.82 3.78
N PHE A 76 -4.56 -20.52 2.81
CA PHE A 76 -4.68 -21.07 1.46
C PHE A 76 -3.59 -22.11 1.20
N HIS A 77 -4.00 -23.27 0.69
CA HIS A 77 -3.08 -24.31 0.25
C HIS A 77 -2.27 -23.88 -0.98
N ASP A 78 -2.87 -23.04 -1.84
CA ASP A 78 -2.23 -22.49 -3.03
C ASP A 78 -2.73 -21.06 -3.27
N VAL A 79 -1.82 -20.18 -3.69
CA VAL A 79 -2.08 -18.76 -3.91
C VAL A 79 -1.97 -18.47 -5.39
N LYS A 80 -3.12 -18.25 -6.04
CA LYS A 80 -3.16 -17.96 -7.49
C LYS A 80 -3.20 -16.46 -7.76
N PRO A 81 -2.43 -15.96 -8.74
CA PRO A 81 -2.42 -14.54 -9.09
C PRO A 81 -3.80 -13.97 -9.43
N GLU A 82 -4.67 -14.76 -10.08
CA GLU A 82 -6.01 -14.30 -10.48
C GLU A 82 -6.90 -13.90 -9.30
N TYR A 83 -6.62 -14.41 -8.10
CA TYR A 83 -7.40 -14.14 -6.88
C TYR A 83 -6.72 -13.18 -5.91
N LEU A 84 -5.59 -12.57 -6.30
CA LEU A 84 -4.78 -11.76 -5.39
C LEU A 84 -5.57 -10.60 -4.76
N GLN A 85 -6.41 -9.91 -5.53
CA GLN A 85 -7.25 -8.85 -4.99
C GLN A 85 -8.28 -9.38 -3.98
N SER A 86 -8.88 -10.54 -4.23
CA SER A 86 -9.81 -11.19 -3.29
C SER A 86 -9.12 -11.56 -1.98
N TYR A 87 -7.90 -12.10 -2.06
CA TYR A 87 -7.13 -12.41 -0.84
C TYR A 87 -6.77 -11.14 -0.05
N LEU A 88 -6.37 -10.07 -0.73
CA LEU A 88 -6.07 -8.79 -0.08
C LEU A 88 -7.34 -8.14 0.50
N ASN A 89 -8.49 -8.29 -0.14
CA ASN A 89 -9.78 -7.84 0.40
C ASN A 89 -10.14 -8.61 1.68
N GLU A 90 -9.95 -9.93 1.68
CA GLU A 90 -10.17 -10.75 2.88
C GLU A 90 -9.20 -10.35 4.01
N PHE A 91 -7.93 -10.11 3.68
CA PHE A 91 -6.97 -9.60 4.65
C PHE A 91 -7.43 -8.26 5.23
N CYS A 92 -7.76 -7.29 4.37
CA CYS A 92 -8.22 -5.99 4.81
C CYS A 92 -9.45 -6.12 5.71
N TYR A 93 -10.45 -6.90 5.33
CA TYR A 93 -11.65 -7.14 6.14
C TYR A 93 -11.32 -7.65 7.55
N LYS A 94 -10.39 -8.59 7.68
CA LYS A 94 -9.94 -9.11 8.99
C LYS A 94 -9.03 -8.13 9.74
N PHE A 95 -8.36 -7.23 9.03
CA PHE A 95 -7.40 -6.26 9.58
C PHE A 95 -8.05 -4.92 9.98
N THR A 96 -9.26 -4.61 9.50
CA THR A 96 -9.90 -3.28 9.59
C THR A 96 -10.30 -2.73 10.97
N GLU A 97 -9.92 -3.36 12.08
CA GLU A 97 -9.99 -2.71 13.40
C GLU A 97 -8.77 -1.82 13.69
N LEU A 98 -7.76 -1.79 12.79
CA LEU A 98 -6.52 -1.05 12.99
C LEU A 98 -6.01 -0.40 11.67
N LEU A 99 -6.32 0.89 11.50
CA LEU A 99 -5.61 1.86 10.65
C LEU A 99 -5.79 1.78 9.10
N ILE A 100 -6.23 2.89 8.51
CA ILE A 100 -6.25 3.14 7.06
C ILE A 100 -4.80 3.35 6.59
N LEU A 101 -4.21 2.33 5.97
CA LEU A 101 -2.96 2.43 5.22
C LEU A 101 -3.21 2.07 3.77
N VAL A 102 -3.07 3.05 2.89
CA VAL A 102 -2.97 2.82 1.45
C VAL A 102 -1.55 2.32 1.16
N LEU A 103 -1.36 1.01 1.35
CA LEU A 103 -0.17 0.31 0.92
C LEU A 103 -0.35 -0.13 -0.53
N PHE A 104 0.40 0.52 -1.43
CA PHE A 104 0.62 0.09 -2.80
C PHE A 104 1.71 -1.00 -2.77
N ILE A 105 1.33 -2.25 -3.02
CA ILE A 105 2.25 -3.40 -3.21
C ILE A 105 2.19 -3.81 -4.67
#